data_AF-A0A819CC00-F1
#
_entry.id   AF-A0A819CC00-F1
#
_cell.length_a   1.000
_cell.length_b   1.000
_cell.length_c   1.000
_cell.angle_alpha   90.00
_cell.angle_beta   90.00
_cell.angle_gamma   90.00
#
_symmetry.space_group_name_H-M   'P 1'
#
loop_
_entity.id
_entity.type
_entity.pdbx_description
1 polymer ?
#
loop_
_entity_poly.entity_id
_entity_poly.type
_entity_poly.pdbx_seq_one_letter_code
_entity_poly.pdbx_strand_id
1 'polypeptide(L)'
;MQLNSISIIKIGDHIRTMSQPREKNINSSTLESDLNQPISDSWEIAMSTPHVFICLQIIIDNKPLYIGTYHMPCFYKEPNVMAIHASVMKDLMFQLTNGENFILAGDFNIKPHDTCYQALIGKDCVDFNLPQSNTYQMTYQCNTKQILKSAYLEKNGIEPKYTDFSHKKGSTRFCETLDYIFFNGDLTVEQVLELPDDPTCESYPDETHPSDHLMIAATFRLL
;
A
#
# COMPACT_ATOMS: atom_id res chain seq x y z
N MET A 1 -21.93 -16.18 6.26
CA MET A 1 -20.48 -15.95 6.06
C MET A 1 -19.71 -17.07 6.75
N GLN A 2 -18.74 -17.67 6.08
CA GLN A 2 -17.83 -18.69 6.63
C GLN A 2 -16.38 -18.31 6.31
N LEU A 3 -15.48 -18.39 7.31
CA LEU A 3 -14.04 -18.23 7.07
C LEU A 3 -13.46 -19.53 6.48
N ASN A 4 -12.75 -19.44 5.36
CA ASN A 4 -12.15 -20.58 4.67
C ASN A 4 -10.64 -20.68 4.89
N SER A 5 -9.92 -19.56 4.77
CA SER A 5 -8.46 -19.55 4.95
C SER A 5 -7.95 -18.19 5.44
N ILE A 6 -6.75 -18.20 6.03
CA ILE A 6 -6.03 -17.01 6.50
C ILE A 6 -4.60 -17.11 5.96
N SER A 7 -4.10 -16.02 5.38
CA SER A 7 -2.70 -15.82 5.05
C SER A 7 -2.15 -14.64 5.84
N ILE A 8 -1.03 -14.84 6.53
CA ILE A 8 -0.31 -13.82 7.30
C ILE A 8 1.10 -13.76 6.75
N ILE A 9 1.45 -12.66 6.09
CA ILE A 9 2.67 -12.55 5.29
C ILE A 9 3.43 -11.31 5.73
N LYS A 10 4.69 -11.49 6.14
CA LYS A 10 5.61 -10.38 6.31
C LYS A 10 6.07 -9.93 4.92
N ILE A 11 5.72 -8.70 4.54
CA ILE A 11 6.01 -8.20 3.19
C ILE A 11 7.52 -8.16 2.94
N GLY A 12 8.33 -7.74 3.93
CA GLY A 12 9.79 -7.74 3.80
C GLY A 12 10.38 -9.13 3.52
N ASP A 13 9.87 -10.17 4.19
CA ASP A 13 10.27 -11.56 3.95
C ASP A 13 9.83 -12.03 2.57
N HIS A 14 8.63 -11.66 2.13
CA HIS A 14 8.15 -11.96 0.78
C HIS A 14 9.03 -11.28 -0.30
N ILE A 15 9.37 -10.00 -0.14
CA ILE A 15 10.31 -9.27 -1.00
C ILE A 15 11.64 -10.03 -1.09
N ARG A 16 12.16 -10.53 0.04
CA ARG A 16 13.42 -11.27 0.08
C ARG A 16 13.41 -12.53 -0.78
N THR A 17 12.27 -13.21 -0.91
CA THR A 17 12.15 -14.40 -1.79
C THR A 17 12.33 -14.08 -3.27
N MET A 18 12.22 -12.80 -3.66
CA MET A 18 12.39 -12.31 -5.04
C MET A 18 13.76 -11.65 -5.26
N SER A 19 14.69 -11.79 -4.32
CA SER A 19 16.01 -11.15 -4.34
C SER A 19 17.13 -12.19 -4.31
N GLN A 20 18.22 -11.90 -5.01
CA GLN A 20 19.49 -12.63 -4.89
C GLN A 20 20.63 -11.62 -4.72
N PRO A 21 21.55 -11.79 -3.75
CA PRO A 21 22.71 -10.91 -3.63
C PRO A 21 23.52 -10.91 -4.92
N ARG A 22 23.91 -9.73 -5.42
CA ARG A 22 24.84 -9.66 -6.55
C ARG A 22 26.23 -10.11 -6.09
N GLU A 23 26.90 -10.92 -6.90
CA GLU A 23 28.29 -11.29 -6.63
C GLU A 23 29.17 -10.03 -6.65
N LYS A 24 29.90 -9.78 -5.57
CA LYS A 24 30.93 -8.74 -5.56
C LYS A 24 32.07 -9.21 -6.45
N ASN A 25 32.33 -8.53 -7.56
CA ASN A 25 33.55 -8.74 -8.33
C ASN A 25 34.75 -8.32 -7.45
N ILE A 26 35.45 -9.30 -6.86
CA ILE A 26 36.61 -9.08 -5.98
C ILE A 26 37.84 -8.50 -6.74
N ASN A 27 37.77 -8.33 -8.07
CA ASN A 27 38.89 -7.93 -8.91
C ASN A 27 39.06 -6.42 -9.15
N SER A 28 38.36 -5.53 -8.45
CA SER A 28 38.61 -4.08 -8.54
C SER A 28 38.99 -3.48 -7.18
N SER A 29 40.25 -3.68 -6.79
CA SER A 29 40.86 -2.94 -5.69
C SER A 29 41.23 -1.52 -6.16
N THR A 30 40.32 -0.57 -5.97
CA THR A 30 40.68 0.85 -5.80
C THR A 30 40.15 1.32 -4.46
N LEU A 31 41.07 1.43 -3.50
CA LEU A 31 40.90 1.82 -2.10
C LEU A 31 40.50 3.31 -1.89
N GLU A 32 39.91 3.96 -2.89
CA GLU A 32 39.63 5.42 -2.87
C GLU A 32 38.14 5.79 -2.98
N SER A 33 37.20 4.84 -2.98
CA SER A 33 35.75 5.15 -3.11
C SER A 33 34.90 4.99 -1.84
N ASP A 34 35.49 4.56 -0.72
CA ASP A 34 34.75 4.22 0.51
C ASP A 34 34.19 5.41 1.33
N LEU A 35 34.44 6.66 0.90
CA LEU A 35 33.84 7.85 1.53
C LEU A 35 32.49 8.27 0.91
N ASN A 36 32.03 7.60 -0.15
CA ASN A 36 30.74 7.84 -0.81
C ASN A 36 29.90 6.55 -0.87
N GLN A 37 29.76 5.83 0.24
CA GLN A 37 28.79 4.72 0.27
C GLN A 37 27.39 5.26 -0.01
N PRO A 38 26.63 4.61 -0.91
CA PRO A 38 25.35 5.13 -1.35
C PRO A 38 24.37 5.20 -0.18
N ILE A 39 23.47 6.18 -0.28
CA ILE A 39 22.17 6.20 0.37
C ILE A 39 21.63 4.76 0.37
N SER A 40 21.28 4.26 1.56
CA SER A 40 20.88 2.86 1.80
C SER A 40 19.97 2.31 0.68
N ASP A 41 20.28 1.11 0.18
CA ASP A 41 19.53 0.48 -0.92
C ASP A 41 18.05 0.30 -0.54
N SER A 42 17.15 0.90 -1.31
CA SER A 42 15.71 0.89 -1.00
C SER A 42 15.11 -0.52 -0.93
N TRP A 43 15.66 -1.49 -1.67
CA TRP A 43 15.24 -2.89 -1.56
C TRP A 43 15.67 -3.53 -0.25
N GLU A 44 16.87 -3.19 0.26
CA GLU A 44 17.31 -3.64 1.59
C GLU A 44 16.41 -3.07 2.69
N ILE A 45 16.09 -1.78 2.61
CA ILE A 45 15.16 -1.14 3.55
C ILE A 45 13.79 -1.84 3.48
N ALA A 46 13.24 -2.04 2.28
CA ALA A 46 11.95 -2.70 2.12
C ALA A 46 11.94 -4.14 2.68
N MET A 47 13.01 -4.91 2.46
CA MET A 47 13.15 -6.27 2.98
C MET A 47 13.31 -6.33 4.51
N SER A 48 13.93 -5.33 5.12
CA SER A 48 14.14 -5.28 6.59
C SER A 48 12.91 -4.78 7.35
N THR A 49 11.89 -4.32 6.63
CA THR A 49 10.71 -3.68 7.20
C THR A 49 9.68 -4.72 7.68
N PRO A 50 9.31 -4.74 8.98
CA PRO A 50 8.57 -5.86 9.61
C PRO A 50 7.04 -5.81 9.41
N HIS A 51 6.55 -5.14 8.38
CA HIS A 51 5.11 -4.93 8.18
C HIS A 51 4.43 -6.22 7.68
N VAL A 52 3.25 -6.48 8.25
CA VAL A 52 2.49 -7.71 8.02
C VAL A 52 1.26 -7.39 7.19
N PHE A 53 1.09 -8.15 6.13
CA PHE A 53 -0.11 -8.22 5.33
C PHE A 53 -0.95 -9.42 5.77
N ILE A 54 -2.25 -9.20 5.99
CA ILE A 54 -3.19 -10.26 6.35
C ILE A 54 -4.24 -10.36 5.26
N CYS A 55 -4.51 -11.57 4.77
CA CYS A 55 -5.57 -11.84 3.81
C CYS A 55 -6.44 -12.99 4.29
N LEU A 56 -7.75 -12.76 4.31
CA LEU A 56 -8.75 -13.74 4.68
C LEU A 56 -9.51 -14.15 3.43
N GLN A 57 -9.76 -15.43 3.25
CA GLN A 57 -10.78 -15.89 2.32
C GLN A 57 -12.04 -16.21 3.11
N ILE A 58 -13.14 -15.54 2.78
CA ILE A 58 -14.47 -15.82 3.32
C ILE A 58 -15.41 -16.29 2.22
N ILE A 59 -16.42 -17.07 2.59
CA ILE A 59 -17.50 -17.51 1.71
C ILE A 59 -18.78 -16.78 2.10
N ILE A 60 -19.38 -16.07 1.14
CA ILE A 60 -20.67 -15.41 1.24
C ILE A 60 -21.55 -15.97 0.12
N ASP A 61 -22.70 -16.56 0.46
CA ASP A 61 -23.64 -17.14 -0.50
C ASP A 61 -22.99 -18.09 -1.54
N ASN A 62 -22.10 -18.96 -1.05
CA ASN A 62 -21.30 -19.90 -1.85
C ASN A 62 -20.30 -19.26 -2.83
N LYS A 63 -20.07 -17.94 -2.74
CA LYS A 63 -19.06 -17.22 -3.51
C LYS A 63 -17.87 -16.86 -2.62
N PRO A 64 -16.63 -17.07 -3.08
CA PRO A 64 -15.45 -16.61 -2.36
C PRO A 64 -15.31 -15.09 -2.44
N LEU A 65 -14.88 -14.49 -1.34
CA LEU A 65 -14.47 -13.10 -1.25
C LEU A 65 -13.20 -13.04 -0.40
N TYR A 66 -12.19 -12.36 -0.91
CA TYR A 66 -10.95 -12.14 -0.18
C TYR A 66 -10.94 -10.76 0.48
N ILE A 67 -10.50 -10.70 1.73
CA ILE A 67 -10.38 -9.47 2.51
C ILE A 67 -8.93 -9.34 2.97
N GLY A 68 -8.21 -8.41 2.34
CA GLY A 68 -6.85 -8.03 2.70
C GLY A 68 -6.84 -6.82 3.63
N THR A 69 -5.89 -6.78 4.55
CA THR A 69 -5.51 -5.54 5.24
C THR A 69 -4.01 -5.38 5.33
N TYR A 70 -3.57 -4.14 5.16
CA TYR A 70 -2.18 -3.75 5.24
C TYR A 70 -2.04 -2.37 5.86
N HIS A 71 -1.10 -2.23 6.79
CA HIS A 71 -0.58 -0.94 7.19
C HIS A 71 0.78 -0.81 6.50
N MET A 72 0.89 0.09 5.53
CA MET A 72 2.12 0.32 4.78
C MET A 72 3.12 1.10 5.65
N PRO A 73 4.44 0.92 5.47
CA PRO A 73 5.42 1.63 6.29
C PRO A 73 5.27 3.15 6.17
N CYS A 74 5.46 3.89 7.26
CA CYS A 74 5.48 5.36 7.24
C CYS A 74 6.86 5.90 6.80
N PHE A 75 7.32 5.50 5.61
CA PHE A 75 8.60 5.93 5.03
C PHE A 75 8.42 6.97 3.91
N TYR A 76 7.62 8.01 4.16
CA TYR A 76 7.33 9.07 3.18
C TYR A 76 8.57 9.86 2.71
N LYS A 77 9.71 9.76 3.41
CA LYS A 77 11.01 10.31 2.98
C LYS A 77 11.78 9.39 2.05
N GLU A 78 11.34 8.13 1.93
CA GLU A 78 11.93 7.09 1.08
C GLU A 78 10.86 6.61 0.06
N PRO A 79 10.49 7.45 -0.93
CA PRO A 79 9.40 7.15 -1.86
C PRO A 79 9.61 5.84 -2.64
N ASN A 80 10.86 5.45 -2.84
CA ASN A 80 11.25 4.18 -3.43
C ASN A 80 10.82 2.96 -2.58
N VAL A 81 10.97 3.04 -1.25
CA VAL A 81 10.54 1.99 -0.33
C VAL A 81 9.01 1.89 -0.34
N MET A 82 8.33 3.04 -0.31
CA MET A 82 6.88 3.12 -0.42
C MET A 82 6.37 2.47 -1.71
N ALA A 83 7.02 2.78 -2.83
CA ALA A 83 6.72 2.19 -4.13
C ALA A 83 6.90 0.66 -4.14
N ILE A 84 8.03 0.15 -3.61
CA ILE A 84 8.27 -1.30 -3.52
C ILE A 84 7.15 -1.99 -2.73
N HIS A 85 6.82 -1.47 -1.55
CA HIS A 85 5.77 -2.06 -0.70
C HIS A 85 4.40 -2.02 -1.37
N ALA A 86 3.98 -0.88 -1.93
CA ALA A 86 2.70 -0.74 -2.63
C ALA A 86 2.57 -1.74 -3.78
N SER A 87 3.61 -1.86 -4.61
CA SER A 87 3.63 -2.74 -5.77
C SER A 87 3.58 -4.21 -5.39
N VAL A 88 4.47 -4.64 -4.49
CA VAL A 88 4.59 -6.03 -4.09
C VAL A 88 3.33 -6.48 -3.36
N MET A 89 2.78 -5.64 -2.48
CA MET A 89 1.53 -5.95 -1.79
C MET A 89 0.35 -6.06 -2.77
N LYS A 90 0.25 -5.16 -3.77
CA LYS A 90 -0.78 -5.24 -4.81
C LYS A 90 -0.70 -6.56 -5.56
N ASP A 91 0.47 -6.91 -6.09
CA ASP A 91 0.64 -8.13 -6.88
C ASP A 91 0.43 -9.38 -6.02
N LEU A 92 0.86 -9.36 -4.76
CA LEU A 92 0.59 -10.44 -3.80
C LEU A 92 -0.92 -10.61 -3.57
N MET A 93 -1.68 -9.53 -3.45
CA MET A 93 -3.14 -9.59 -3.32
C MET A 93 -3.76 -10.30 -4.53
N PHE A 94 -3.39 -9.90 -5.75
CA PHE A 94 -3.88 -10.56 -6.98
C PHE A 94 -3.45 -12.03 -7.10
N GLN A 95 -2.24 -12.37 -6.64
CA GLN A 95 -1.76 -13.75 -6.63
C GLN A 95 -2.58 -14.63 -5.68
N LEU A 96 -2.86 -14.14 -4.47
CA LEU A 96 -3.62 -14.88 -3.46
C LEU A 96 -5.09 -15.09 -3.86
N THR A 97 -5.66 -14.15 -4.59
CA THR A 97 -7.07 -14.21 -5.01
C THR A 97 -7.25 -15.03 -6.28
N ASN A 98 -6.20 -15.18 -7.10
CA ASN A 98 -6.22 -15.95 -8.35
C ASN A 98 -7.42 -15.60 -9.26
N GLY A 99 -7.75 -14.30 -9.34
CA GLY A 99 -8.85 -13.78 -10.16
C GLY A 99 -10.20 -13.67 -9.45
N GLU A 100 -10.31 -14.14 -8.20
CA GLU A 100 -11.52 -13.98 -7.39
C GLU A 100 -11.69 -12.54 -6.87
N ASN A 101 -12.92 -12.22 -6.48
CA ASN A 101 -13.31 -10.92 -5.93
C ASN A 101 -12.55 -10.61 -4.63
N PHE A 102 -12.14 -9.36 -4.47
CA PHE A 102 -11.46 -8.96 -3.24
C PHE A 102 -11.66 -7.50 -2.83
N ILE A 103 -11.50 -7.28 -1.53
CA ILE A 103 -11.38 -5.98 -0.87
C ILE A 103 -10.04 -5.95 -0.16
N LEU A 104 -9.37 -4.81 -0.19
CA LEU A 104 -8.08 -4.55 0.43
C LEU A 104 -8.15 -3.18 1.13
N ALA A 105 -8.04 -3.15 2.46
CA ALA A 105 -8.22 -1.93 3.23
C ALA A 105 -7.08 -1.67 4.24
N GLY A 106 -6.79 -0.41 4.51
CA GLY A 106 -5.84 -0.01 5.55
C GLY A 106 -5.24 1.37 5.33
N ASP A 107 -4.24 1.69 6.16
CA ASP A 107 -3.40 2.88 6.03
C ASP A 107 -2.26 2.58 5.06
N PHE A 108 -2.27 3.22 3.90
CA PHE A 108 -1.25 3.04 2.88
C PHE A 108 -0.16 4.09 2.96
N ASN A 109 -0.24 5.08 3.85
CA ASN A 109 0.76 6.14 3.99
C ASN A 109 1.14 6.82 2.64
N ILE A 110 0.20 6.88 1.69
CA ILE A 110 0.34 7.50 0.37
C ILE A 110 -0.84 8.41 0.09
N LYS A 111 -0.60 9.49 -0.65
CA LYS A 111 -1.60 10.50 -0.98
C LYS A 111 -2.19 10.28 -2.36
N PRO A 112 -3.39 10.80 -2.67
CA PRO A 112 -3.99 10.64 -3.99
C PRO A 112 -3.15 11.21 -5.14
N HIS A 113 -2.27 12.19 -4.87
CA HIS A 113 -1.39 12.78 -5.89
C HIS A 113 -0.01 12.10 -5.99
N ASP A 114 0.29 11.13 -5.12
CA ASP A 114 1.56 10.40 -5.18
C ASP A 114 1.58 9.47 -6.39
N THR A 115 2.72 9.39 -7.06
CA THR A 115 2.93 8.51 -8.24
C THR A 115 2.61 7.06 -7.93
N CYS A 116 2.90 6.59 -6.72
CA CYS A 116 2.61 5.20 -6.32
C CYS A 116 1.10 4.94 -6.21
N TYR A 117 0.32 5.86 -5.64
CA TYR A 117 -1.14 5.75 -5.62
C TYR A 117 -1.70 5.71 -7.04
N GLN A 118 -1.24 6.63 -7.91
CA GLN A 118 -1.68 6.70 -9.31
C GLN A 118 -1.37 5.40 -10.07
N ALA A 119 -0.24 4.75 -9.79
CA ALA A 119 0.11 3.45 -10.36
C ALA A 119 -0.71 2.27 -9.79
N LEU A 120 -1.22 2.38 -8.57
CA LEU A 120 -2.11 1.35 -8.01
C LEU A 120 -3.48 1.36 -8.68
N ILE A 121 -4.01 2.54 -9.04
CA ILE A 121 -5.39 2.68 -9.54
C ILE A 121 -5.52 2.99 -11.04
N GLY A 122 -4.46 3.47 -11.69
CA GLY A 122 -4.51 3.99 -13.06
C GLY A 122 -4.27 2.94 -14.14
N LYS A 123 -5.19 2.83 -15.12
CA LYS A 123 -5.01 1.99 -16.33
C LYS A 123 -3.92 2.50 -17.28
N ASP A 124 -3.62 3.80 -17.23
CA ASP A 124 -2.73 4.51 -18.16
C ASP A 124 -1.40 4.96 -17.53
N CYS A 125 -1.14 4.59 -16.26
CA CYS A 125 0.13 4.89 -15.59
C CYS A 125 1.15 3.80 -15.95
N VAL A 126 1.84 3.97 -17.09
CA VAL A 126 2.77 2.96 -17.64
C VAL A 126 4.13 2.96 -16.94
N ASP A 127 4.49 4.02 -16.22
CA ASP A 127 5.84 4.22 -15.68
C ASP A 127 5.93 4.01 -14.16
N PHE A 128 5.41 2.89 -13.67
CA PHE A 128 5.79 2.43 -12.33
C PHE A 128 7.18 1.79 -12.36
N ASN A 129 8.20 2.62 -12.55
CA ASN A 129 9.59 2.19 -12.57
C ASN A 129 10.11 2.07 -11.13
N LEU A 130 10.10 0.84 -10.63
CA LEU A 130 10.75 0.52 -9.36
C LEU A 130 12.27 0.80 -9.45
N PRO A 131 12.88 1.24 -8.35
CA PRO A 131 14.32 1.50 -8.31
C PRO A 131 15.09 0.22 -8.65
N GLN A 132 16.23 0.36 -9.34
CA GLN A 132 17.17 -0.74 -9.47
C GLN A 132 17.95 -0.91 -8.16
N SER A 133 18.20 -2.16 -7.75
CA SER A 133 19.09 -2.45 -6.63
C SER A 133 20.53 -2.60 -7.11
N ASN A 134 21.46 -1.97 -6.38
CA ASN A 134 22.90 -2.17 -6.57
C ASN A 134 23.42 -3.36 -5.77
N THR A 135 22.71 -3.76 -4.72
CA THR A 135 23.08 -4.88 -3.84
C THR A 135 22.46 -6.20 -4.29
N TYR A 136 21.27 -6.16 -4.88
CA TYR A 136 20.46 -7.31 -5.23
C TYR A 136 20.14 -7.36 -6.72
N GLN A 137 20.05 -8.58 -7.24
CA GLN A 137 19.35 -8.88 -8.48
C GLN A 137 17.91 -9.23 -8.11
N MET A 138 16.96 -8.43 -8.59
CA MET A 138 15.54 -8.62 -8.34
C MET A 138 14.91 -9.42 -9.49
N THR A 139 14.15 -10.47 -9.15
CA THR A 139 13.33 -11.22 -10.11
C THR A 139 11.92 -10.65 -10.22
N TYR A 140 11.52 -9.79 -9.29
CA TYR A 140 10.21 -9.15 -9.28
C TYR A 140 10.02 -8.19 -10.45
N GLN A 141 8.87 -8.31 -11.11
CA GLN A 141 8.39 -7.39 -12.12
C GLN A 141 6.97 -6.98 -11.76
N CYS A 142 6.73 -5.68 -11.61
CA CYS A 142 5.40 -5.15 -11.30
C CYS A 142 4.39 -5.52 -12.39
N ASN A 143 3.24 -6.05 -12.01
CA ASN A 143 2.15 -6.28 -12.94
C ASN A 143 1.36 -4.99 -13.22
N THR A 144 1.69 -4.30 -14.30
CA THR A 144 1.01 -3.04 -14.69
C THR A 144 -0.39 -3.23 -15.26
N LYS A 145 -0.80 -4.46 -15.58
CA LYS A 145 -2.16 -4.73 -16.12
C LYS A 145 -3.22 -4.88 -15.04
N GLN A 146 -2.78 -5.22 -13.82
CA GLN A 146 -3.65 -5.40 -12.68
C GLN A 146 -3.69 -4.11 -11.87
N ILE A 147 -4.88 -3.50 -11.80
CA ILE A 147 -5.11 -2.25 -11.08
C ILE A 147 -6.19 -2.44 -10.01
N LEU A 148 -6.09 -1.64 -8.96
CA LEU A 148 -7.08 -1.54 -7.90
C LEU A 148 -8.14 -0.50 -8.28
N LYS A 149 -9.36 -0.68 -7.78
CA LYS A 149 -10.38 0.38 -7.75
C LYS A 149 -10.47 0.89 -6.31
N SER A 150 -10.58 2.21 -6.10
CA SER A 150 -10.88 2.77 -4.77
C SER A 150 -12.38 2.89 -4.57
N ALA A 151 -12.89 2.47 -3.41
CA ALA A 151 -14.32 2.53 -3.10
C ALA A 151 -14.85 3.97 -3.07
N TYR A 152 -14.09 4.90 -2.50
CA TYR A 152 -14.48 6.32 -2.44
C TYR A 152 -14.44 6.97 -3.82
N LEU A 153 -13.36 6.75 -4.57
CA LEU A 153 -13.25 7.24 -5.94
C LEU A 153 -14.36 6.69 -6.84
N GLU A 154 -14.66 5.39 -6.76
CA GLU A 154 -15.73 4.75 -7.54
C GLU A 154 -17.11 5.32 -7.17
N LYS A 155 -17.39 5.50 -5.87
CA LYS A 155 -18.72 5.90 -5.40
C LYS A 155 -18.99 7.39 -5.55
N ASN A 156 -18.00 8.23 -5.25
CA ASN A 156 -18.14 9.69 -5.18
C ASN A 156 -17.51 10.41 -6.37
N GLY A 157 -16.71 9.72 -7.19
CA GLY A 157 -15.92 10.33 -8.27
C GLY A 157 -14.66 11.04 -7.81
N ILE A 158 -14.41 11.11 -6.49
CA ILE A 158 -13.23 11.72 -5.87
C ILE A 158 -12.84 10.96 -4.60
N GLU A 159 -11.56 11.02 -4.23
CA GLU A 159 -11.10 10.60 -2.90
C GLU A 159 -11.52 11.62 -1.83
N PRO A 160 -11.62 11.22 -0.55
CA PRO A 160 -11.79 12.17 0.54
C PRO A 160 -10.71 13.25 0.54
N LYS A 161 -11.02 14.41 1.11
CA LYS A 161 -10.01 15.46 1.31
C LYS A 161 -8.96 15.05 2.33
N TYR A 162 -9.36 14.32 3.37
CA TYR A 162 -8.44 13.78 4.34
C TYR A 162 -8.99 12.53 5.03
N THR A 163 -8.07 11.69 5.52
CA THR A 163 -8.34 10.61 6.45
C THR A 163 -7.40 10.66 7.65
N ASP A 164 -6.26 11.34 7.57
CA ASP A 164 -5.41 11.71 8.71
C ASP A 164 -5.43 13.23 8.88
N PHE A 165 -5.65 13.68 10.12
CA PHE A 165 -5.48 15.07 10.52
C PHE A 165 -4.66 15.19 11.81
N SER A 166 -3.35 15.22 11.66
CA SER A 166 -2.40 15.18 12.77
C SER A 166 -1.53 16.44 12.86
N HIS A 167 -1.02 16.72 14.07
CA HIS A 167 -0.08 17.81 14.29
C HIS A 167 0.99 17.42 15.31
N LYS A 168 2.25 17.41 14.85
CA LYS A 168 3.40 17.25 15.74
C LYS A 168 3.92 18.62 16.15
N LYS A 169 4.21 18.80 17.44
CA LYS A 169 4.78 20.05 17.96
C LYS A 169 6.04 20.45 17.17
N GLY A 170 5.99 21.62 16.53
CA GLY A 170 7.10 22.15 15.73
C GLY A 170 7.09 21.75 14.26
N SER A 171 6.03 21.10 13.76
CA SER A 171 5.81 20.88 12.33
C SER A 171 4.59 21.66 11.83
N THR A 172 4.41 21.71 10.51
CA THR A 172 3.11 22.04 9.93
C THR A 172 2.10 20.96 10.28
N ARG A 173 0.82 21.32 10.30
CA ARG A 173 -0.28 20.34 10.37
C ARG A 173 -0.23 19.46 9.13
N PHE A 174 -0.60 18.20 9.31
CA PHE A 174 -0.77 17.23 8.26
C PHE A 174 -2.27 16.94 8.13
N CYS A 175 -2.80 17.03 6.91
CA CYS A 175 -4.23 16.86 6.62
C CYS A 175 -4.33 16.28 5.22
N GLU A 176 -4.34 14.95 5.11
CA GLU A 176 -4.27 14.25 3.83
C GLU A 176 -5.02 12.91 3.90
N THR A 177 -5.36 12.38 2.73
CA THR A 177 -5.93 11.03 2.60
C THR A 177 -4.82 10.01 2.50
N LEU A 178 -4.77 9.10 3.49
CA LEU A 178 -3.79 8.01 3.60
C LEU A 178 -4.44 6.62 3.66
N ASP A 179 -5.72 6.58 4.05
CA ASP A 179 -6.47 5.35 4.26
C ASP A 179 -7.38 5.08 3.07
N TYR A 180 -7.35 3.83 2.60
CA TYR A 180 -8.11 3.45 1.41
C TYR A 180 -8.83 2.12 1.62
N ILE A 181 -9.98 1.99 0.94
CA ILE A 181 -10.66 0.71 0.72
C ILE A 181 -10.57 0.42 -0.77
N PHE A 182 -9.56 -0.35 -1.16
CA PHE A 182 -9.38 -0.82 -2.52
C PHE A 182 -10.18 -2.11 -2.78
N PHE A 183 -10.50 -2.37 -4.04
CA PHE A 183 -11.19 -3.60 -4.43
C PHE A 183 -10.93 -3.98 -5.89
N ASN A 184 -11.21 -5.24 -6.24
CA ASN A 184 -11.24 -5.74 -7.61
C ASN A 184 -12.31 -6.83 -7.77
N GLY A 185 -12.64 -7.15 -9.02
CA GLY A 185 -13.66 -8.12 -9.40
C GLY A 185 -15.07 -7.53 -9.53
N ASP A 186 -16.05 -8.44 -9.51
CA ASP A 186 -17.49 -8.23 -9.69
C ASP A 186 -18.16 -7.74 -8.39
N LEU A 187 -17.68 -6.59 -7.91
CA LEU A 187 -18.19 -5.89 -6.74
C LEU A 187 -18.75 -4.53 -7.14
N THR A 188 -19.93 -4.19 -6.63
CA THR A 188 -20.52 -2.85 -6.75
C THR A 188 -20.40 -2.12 -5.42
N VAL A 189 -19.89 -0.89 -5.43
CA VAL A 189 -19.88 -0.01 -4.24
C VAL A 189 -21.26 0.65 -4.11
N GLU A 190 -22.05 0.22 -3.13
CA GLU A 190 -23.40 0.77 -2.92
C GLU A 190 -23.35 2.07 -2.11
N GLN A 191 -22.47 2.14 -1.11
CA GLN A 191 -22.33 3.29 -0.22
C GLN A 191 -20.90 3.38 0.32
N VAL A 192 -20.45 4.60 0.61
CA VAL A 192 -19.29 4.88 1.47
C VAL A 192 -19.72 5.76 2.64
N LEU A 193 -19.00 5.68 3.76
CA LEU A 193 -19.21 6.59 4.89
C LEU A 193 -18.82 8.00 4.47
N GLU A 194 -19.74 8.94 4.63
CA GLU A 194 -19.48 10.36 4.38
C GLU A 194 -18.47 10.88 5.40
N LEU A 195 -17.39 11.49 4.91
CA LEU A 195 -16.35 12.08 5.73
C LEU A 195 -16.48 13.60 5.68
N PRO A 196 -16.13 14.31 6.78
CA PRO A 196 -16.11 15.76 6.79
C PRO A 196 -15.16 16.29 5.72
N ASP A 197 -15.59 17.38 5.08
CA ASP A 197 -14.79 18.08 4.09
C ASP A 197 -13.63 18.86 4.73
N ASP A 198 -13.85 19.41 5.92
CA ASP A 198 -12.87 20.26 6.59
C ASP A 198 -12.76 19.86 8.08
N PRO A 199 -11.56 19.86 8.66
CA PRO A 199 -11.38 19.57 10.07
C PRO A 199 -12.04 20.65 10.94
N THR A 200 -12.70 20.23 12.02
CA THR A 200 -13.41 21.13 12.94
C THR A 200 -12.57 21.54 14.15
N CYS A 201 -11.35 21.03 14.26
CA CYS A 201 -10.43 21.29 15.36
C CYS A 201 -9.01 21.56 14.83
N GLU A 202 -8.05 21.65 15.75
CA GLU A 202 -6.66 21.99 15.45
C GLU A 202 -5.81 20.78 15.04
N SER A 203 -6.16 19.60 15.53
CA SER A 203 -5.61 18.29 15.21
C SER A 203 -6.43 17.22 15.91
N TYR A 204 -6.45 16.03 15.34
CA TYR A 204 -6.85 14.83 16.02
C TYR A 204 -5.63 14.10 16.63
N PRO A 205 -5.81 13.22 17.63
CA PRO A 205 -7.06 12.98 18.36
C PRO A 205 -7.51 14.18 19.21
N ASP A 206 -8.80 14.24 19.54
CA ASP A 206 -9.41 15.22 20.44
C ASP A 206 -10.43 14.58 21.41
N GLU A 207 -11.23 15.37 22.12
CA GLU A 207 -12.22 14.88 23.09
C GLU A 207 -13.34 14.03 22.45
N THR A 208 -13.54 14.16 21.15
CA THR A 208 -14.60 13.50 20.36
C THR A 208 -14.05 12.51 19.32
N HIS A 209 -12.78 12.62 18.95
CA HIS A 209 -12.08 11.77 17.98
C HIS A 209 -10.90 11.05 18.66
N PRO A 210 -11.00 9.73 18.89
CA PRO A 210 -9.99 8.99 19.65
C PRO A 210 -8.72 8.63 18.85
N SER A 211 -8.67 8.96 17.55
CA SER A 211 -7.53 8.73 16.66
C SER A 211 -7.32 9.98 15.82
N ASP A 212 -6.06 10.21 15.41
CA ASP A 212 -5.65 11.12 14.36
C ASP A 212 -6.23 10.78 12.97
N HIS A 213 -6.59 9.52 12.76
CA HIS A 213 -7.27 9.05 11.56
C HIS A 213 -8.80 8.99 11.73
N LEU A 214 -9.50 9.28 10.64
CA LEU A 214 -10.93 9.08 10.50
C LEU A 214 -11.25 7.64 10.11
N MET A 215 -12.30 7.10 10.73
CA MET A 215 -12.85 5.82 10.29
C MET A 215 -13.38 5.95 8.86
N ILE A 216 -12.97 5.05 7.98
CA ILE A 216 -13.51 4.91 6.62
C ILE A 216 -14.35 3.63 6.53
N ALA A 217 -15.41 3.63 5.71
CA ALA A 217 -16.24 2.45 5.51
C ALA A 217 -16.89 2.43 4.12
N ALA A 218 -17.16 1.23 3.62
CA ALA A 218 -17.87 1.01 2.36
C ALA A 218 -18.80 -0.20 2.46
N THR A 219 -19.96 -0.11 1.81
CA THR A 219 -20.91 -1.21 1.62
C THR A 219 -20.78 -1.71 0.19
N PHE A 220 -20.51 -3.01 0.05
CA PHE A 220 -20.38 -3.67 -1.24
C PHE A 220 -21.53 -4.65 -1.47
N ARG A 221 -22.00 -4.70 -2.71
CA ARG A 221 -22.80 -5.80 -3.22
C ARG A 221 -21.93 -6.73 -4.05
N LEU A 222 -21.92 -8.01 -3.66
CA LEU A 222 -21.30 -9.10 -4.40
C LEU A 222 -22.24 -9.55 -5.52
N LEU A 223 -21.81 -9.44 -6.78
CA LEU A 223 -22.62 -9.79 -7.96
C LEU A 223 -22.57 -11.30 -8.24
#